data_AF-A0A933MWF8-F1
#
_entry.id   AF-A0A933MWF8-F1
#
_cell.length_a   1.000
_cell.length_b   1.000
_cell.length_c   1.000
_cell.angle_alpha   90.00
_cell.angle_beta   90.00
_cell.angle_gamma   90.00
#
_symmetry.space_group_name_H-M   'P 1'
#
loop_
_entity.id
_entity.type
_entity.pdbx_description
1 polymer ?
#
loop_
_entity_poly.entity_id
_entity_poly.type
_entity_poly.pdbx_seq_one_letter_code
_entity_poly.pdbx_strand_id
1 'polypeptide(L)'
;MVTIAIAVMIVVVVAIVAWPYFNPTREQVSSPDAADPTVENLTGLRDATYLAIKDLEFDHTLGKLSDADYRTMRAKYETKAVAVLQQLDGLAAARGHPPRAAESDEQIEREVRGLRRHSVEVGSTKCPKCGAAHAPGDAFCAKCGASLRGARCPTCGTRAALGDQFCARCGARIKG
;
A
#
# COMPACT_ATOMS: atom_id res chain seq x y z
N MET A 1 -51.44 18.49 -15.30
CA MET A 1 -50.39 17.68 -15.96
C MET A 1 -49.01 18.08 -15.47
N VAL A 2 -48.54 19.32 -15.75
CA VAL A 2 -47.19 19.79 -15.36
C VAL A 2 -46.98 19.84 -13.83
N THR A 3 -47.94 20.36 -13.07
CA THR A 3 -47.85 20.44 -11.59
C THR A 3 -47.76 19.07 -10.91
N ILE A 4 -48.47 18.08 -11.44
CA ILE A 4 -48.44 16.70 -10.94
C ILE A 4 -47.06 16.06 -11.22
N ALA A 5 -46.49 16.30 -12.40
CA ALA A 5 -45.15 15.83 -12.74
C ALA A 5 -44.07 16.42 -11.82
N ILE A 6 -44.17 17.71 -11.48
CA ILE A 6 -43.25 18.37 -10.55
C ILE A 6 -43.37 17.77 -9.14
N ALA A 7 -44.59 17.56 -8.65
CA ALA A 7 -44.81 16.98 -7.32
C ALA A 7 -44.23 15.56 -7.19
N VAL A 8 -44.41 14.72 -8.22
CA VAL A 8 -43.84 13.37 -8.25
C VAL A 8 -42.32 13.39 -8.26
N MET A 9 -41.71 14.28 -9.05
CA MET A 9 -40.25 14.48 -9.07
C MET A 9 -39.69 14.85 -7.69
N ILE A 10 -40.37 15.75 -6.97
CA ILE A 10 -39.96 16.15 -5.62
C ILE A 10 -40.04 14.96 -4.66
N VAL A 11 -41.13 14.19 -4.69
CA VAL A 11 -41.29 13.01 -3.82
C VAL A 11 -40.22 11.96 -4.11
N VAL A 12 -39.88 11.73 -5.38
CA VAL A 12 -38.82 10.78 -5.77
C VAL A 12 -37.44 11.26 -5.27
N VAL A 13 -37.12 12.54 -5.43
CA VAL A 13 -35.85 13.10 -4.93
C VAL A 13 -35.78 12.98 -3.41
N VAL A 14 -36.85 13.33 -2.70
CA VAL A 14 -36.93 13.18 -1.24
C VAL A 14 -36.79 11.72 -0.83
N ALA A 15 -37.44 10.79 -1.54
CA ALA A 15 -37.33 9.37 -1.28
C ALA A 15 -35.90 8.87 -1.49
N ILE A 16 -35.21 9.27 -2.56
CA ILE A 16 -33.81 8.91 -2.83
C ILE A 16 -32.87 9.44 -1.74
N VAL A 17 -33.09 10.69 -1.29
CA VAL A 17 -32.26 11.32 -0.25
C VAL A 17 -32.56 10.74 1.14
N ALA A 18 -33.82 10.37 1.41
CA ALA A 18 -34.22 9.76 2.69
C ALA A 18 -33.98 8.25 2.73
N TRP A 19 -33.88 7.58 1.58
CA TRP A 19 -33.58 6.14 1.47
C TRP A 19 -32.36 5.69 2.28
N PRO A 20 -31.19 6.38 2.24
CA PRO A 20 -30.05 6.00 3.08
C PRO A 20 -30.30 6.15 4.58
N TYR A 21 -31.24 7.02 4.99
CA TYR A 21 -31.60 7.18 6.41
C TYR A 21 -32.45 6.00 6.92
N PHE A 22 -33.36 5.49 6.09
CA PHE A 22 -34.26 4.39 6.46
C PHE A 22 -33.72 3.00 6.14
N ASN A 23 -32.77 2.91 5.22
CA ASN A 23 -32.16 1.66 4.82
C ASN A 23 -30.65 1.74 5.10
N PRO A 24 -30.21 1.49 6.35
CA PRO A 24 -28.79 1.27 6.65
C PRO A 24 -28.40 -0.09 6.06
N THR A 25 -28.45 -0.21 4.74
CA THR A 25 -27.68 -1.21 4.01
C THR A 25 -26.24 -0.97 4.42
N ARG A 26 -25.72 -1.99 5.07
CA ARG A 26 -24.38 -2.19 5.59
C ARG A 26 -23.34 -2.11 4.47
N GLU A 27 -23.24 -0.96 3.82
CA GLU A 27 -22.19 -0.63 2.88
C GLU A 27 -21.02 -0.10 3.72
N GLN A 28 -20.21 -1.04 4.23
CA GLN A 28 -18.91 -0.77 4.82
C GLN A 28 -17.96 -0.24 3.75
N VAL A 29 -18.20 0.98 3.27
CA VAL A 29 -17.11 1.79 2.72
C VAL A 29 -16.35 2.29 3.93
N SER A 30 -15.30 1.57 4.28
CA SER A 30 -14.32 1.92 5.31
C SER A 30 -13.87 3.36 5.13
N SER A 31 -14.46 4.30 5.87
CA SER A 31 -13.87 5.62 6.08
C SER A 31 -12.54 5.42 6.82
N PRO A 32 -11.39 5.82 6.26
CA PRO A 32 -10.09 5.73 6.93
C PRO A 32 -9.92 6.71 8.11
N ASP A 33 -10.90 7.58 8.38
CA ASP A 33 -10.70 8.80 9.19
C ASP A 33 -11.32 8.79 10.59
N ALA A 34 -11.72 7.63 11.11
CA ALA A 34 -11.88 7.44 12.54
C ALA A 34 -10.83 6.43 13.01
N ALA A 35 -9.58 6.89 13.14
CA ALA A 35 -8.55 6.13 13.84
C ALA A 35 -9.08 5.86 15.25
N ASP A 36 -9.50 4.61 15.50
CA ASP A 36 -9.89 4.18 16.83
C ASP A 36 -8.78 4.57 17.80
N PRO A 37 -9.06 5.42 18.80
CA PRO A 37 -8.04 5.94 19.70
C PRO A 37 -7.29 4.81 20.41
N THR A 38 -7.91 3.64 20.57
CA THR A 38 -7.28 2.44 21.12
C THR A 38 -6.20 1.91 20.19
N VAL A 39 -6.48 1.79 18.89
CA VAL A 39 -5.51 1.29 17.91
C VAL A 39 -4.38 2.29 17.71
N GLU A 40 -4.68 3.58 17.70
CA GLU A 40 -3.65 4.63 17.62
C GLU A 40 -2.69 4.56 18.81
N ASN A 41 -3.22 4.49 20.04
CA ASN A 41 -2.42 4.36 21.25
C ASN A 41 -1.55 3.09 21.26
N LEU A 42 -2.11 1.95 20.86
CA LEU A 42 -1.37 0.69 20.76
C LEU A 42 -0.29 0.73 19.68
N THR A 43 -0.58 1.41 18.56
CA THR A 43 0.38 1.61 17.46
C THR A 43 1.55 2.48 17.93
N GLY A 44 1.27 3.59 18.64
CA GLY A 44 2.30 4.42 19.24
C GLY A 44 3.15 3.67 20.27
N LEU A 45 2.53 2.82 21.09
CA LEU A 45 3.24 2.00 22.07
C LEU A 45 4.13 0.93 21.40
N ARG A 46 3.67 0.32 20.30
CA ARG A 46 4.48 -0.59 19.47
C ARG A 46 5.72 0.13 18.96
N ASP A 47 5.54 1.30 18.36
CA ASP A 47 6.62 2.05 17.73
C ASP A 47 7.65 2.51 18.77
N ALA A 48 7.20 2.98 19.93
CA ALA A 48 8.07 3.30 21.06
C ALA A 48 8.86 2.07 21.57
N THR A 49 8.22 0.90 21.65
CA THR A 49 8.89 -0.34 22.09
C THR A 49 9.94 -0.79 21.08
N TYR A 50 9.66 -0.64 19.78
CA TYR A 50 10.61 -0.97 18.72
C TYR A 50 11.82 -0.05 18.71
N LEU A 51 11.60 1.26 18.90
CA LEU A 51 12.68 2.21 19.06
C LEU A 51 13.55 1.86 20.27
N ALA A 52 12.95 1.51 21.41
CA ALA A 52 13.70 1.10 22.59
C ALA A 52 14.58 -0.15 22.35
N ILE A 53 14.09 -1.14 21.59
CA ILE A 53 14.89 -2.31 21.21
C ILE A 53 16.06 -1.90 20.30
N LYS A 54 15.80 -1.00 19.34
CA LYS A 54 16.81 -0.52 18.39
C LYS A 54 17.93 0.27 19.07
N ASP A 55 17.56 1.16 19.99
CA ASP A 55 18.50 1.94 20.77
C ASP A 55 19.32 1.04 21.70
N LEU A 56 18.69 0.02 22.30
CA LEU A 56 19.37 -0.97 23.13
C LEU A 56 20.41 -1.79 22.33
N GLU A 57 20.05 -2.22 21.12
CA GLU A 57 20.96 -2.94 20.21
C GLU A 57 22.13 -2.05 19.76
N PHE A 58 21.85 -0.77 19.51
CA PHE A 58 22.88 0.21 19.19
C PHE A 58 23.86 0.40 20.35
N ASP A 59 23.37 0.60 21.57
CA ASP A 59 24.21 0.78 22.75
C ASP A 59 25.06 -0.47 23.08
N HIS A 60 24.51 -1.67 22.87
CA HIS A 60 25.26 -2.92 22.97
C HIS A 60 26.35 -3.02 21.89
N THR A 61 26.03 -2.68 20.64
CA THR A 61 26.99 -2.67 19.53
C THR A 61 28.13 -1.66 19.78
N LEU A 62 27.84 -0.54 20.44
CA LEU A 62 28.85 0.44 20.87
C LEU A 62 29.62 0.02 22.14
N GLY A 63 29.33 -1.13 22.73
CA GLY A 63 29.99 -1.64 23.93
C GLY A 63 29.63 -0.89 25.22
N LYS A 64 28.56 -0.08 25.24
CA LYS A 64 28.09 0.60 26.46
C LYS A 64 27.41 -0.36 27.44
N LEU A 65 26.95 -1.51 26.95
CA LEU A 65 26.22 -2.51 27.71
C LEU A 65 26.92 -3.87 27.64
N SER A 66 26.92 -4.59 28.76
CA SER A 66 27.38 -5.97 28.79
C SER A 66 26.39 -6.90 28.07
N ASP A 67 26.86 -8.05 27.58
CA ASP A 67 25.99 -9.04 26.94
C ASP A 67 24.88 -9.53 27.88
N ALA A 68 25.17 -9.63 29.18
CA ALA A 68 24.20 -10.11 30.17
C ALA A 68 23.08 -9.08 30.40
N ASP A 69 23.43 -7.80 30.48
CA ASP A 69 22.46 -6.71 30.65
C ASP A 69 21.62 -6.53 29.38
N TYR A 70 22.27 -6.56 28.21
CA TYR A 70 21.60 -6.50 26.92
C TYR A 70 20.54 -7.60 26.78
N ARG A 71 20.90 -8.86 27.04
CA ARG A 71 19.95 -9.99 26.95
C ARG A 71 18.75 -9.82 27.88
N THR A 72 18.99 -9.36 29.11
CA THR A 72 17.94 -9.16 30.11
C THR A 72 16.98 -8.04 29.70
N MET A 73 17.53 -6.90 29.26
CA MET A 73 16.72 -5.76 28.81
C MET A 73 15.97 -6.10 27.52
N ARG A 74 16.61 -6.76 26.56
CA ARG A 74 16.01 -7.17 25.29
C ARG A 74 14.82 -8.10 25.50
N ALA A 75 14.97 -9.14 26.33
CA ALA A 75 13.88 -10.06 26.65
C ALA A 75 12.65 -9.34 27.25
N LYS A 76 12.89 -8.32 28.08
CA LYS A 76 11.81 -7.49 28.66
C LYS A 76 11.08 -6.68 27.60
N TYR A 77 11.80 -6.05 26.65
CA TYR A 77 11.17 -5.28 25.59
C TYR A 77 10.48 -6.18 24.53
N GLU A 78 11.05 -7.34 24.23
CA GLU A 78 10.43 -8.34 23.35
C GLU A 78 9.10 -8.83 23.92
N THR A 79 9.07 -9.16 25.21
CA THR A 79 7.82 -9.56 25.90
C THR A 79 6.76 -8.47 25.80
N LYS A 80 7.13 -7.19 25.97
CA LYS A 80 6.22 -6.06 25.80
C LYS A 80 5.74 -5.91 24.36
N ALA A 81 6.64 -6.02 23.39
CA ALA A 81 6.32 -5.92 21.97
C ALA A 81 5.29 -6.98 21.56
N VAL A 82 5.51 -8.23 21.96
CA VAL A 82 4.58 -9.35 21.68
C VAL A 82 3.21 -9.07 22.28
N ALA A 83 3.14 -8.59 23.52
CA ALA A 83 1.86 -8.27 24.17
C ALA A 83 1.08 -7.18 23.40
N VAL A 84 1.75 -6.12 22.96
CA VAL A 84 1.11 -5.04 22.17
C VAL A 84 0.62 -5.56 20.82
N LEU A 85 1.42 -6.39 20.14
CA LEU A 85 1.03 -6.98 18.85
C LEU A 85 -0.20 -7.88 19.00
N GLN A 86 -0.26 -8.70 20.04
CA GLN A 86 -1.43 -9.55 20.31
C GLN A 86 -2.70 -8.72 20.54
N GLN A 87 -2.59 -7.57 21.22
CA GLN A 87 -3.72 -6.66 21.40
C GLN A 87 -4.19 -6.04 20.07
N LEU A 88 -3.25 -5.63 19.22
CA LEU A 88 -3.56 -5.11 17.88
C LEU A 88 -4.22 -6.18 17.00
N ASP A 89 -3.70 -7.40 17.01
CA ASP A 89 -4.27 -8.53 16.25
C ASP A 89 -5.67 -8.89 16.76
N GLY A 90 -5.90 -8.84 18.08
CA GLY A 90 -7.24 -9.04 18.67
C GLY A 90 -8.25 -7.98 18.23
N LEU A 91 -7.84 -6.71 18.16
CA LEU A 91 -8.69 -5.62 17.64
C LEU A 91 -8.94 -5.76 16.13
N ALA A 92 -7.93 -6.18 15.37
CA ALA A 92 -8.08 -6.46 13.95
C ALA A 92 -9.09 -7.60 13.72
N ALA A 93 -8.97 -8.69 14.47
CA ALA A 93 -9.89 -9.82 14.43
C ALA A 93 -11.33 -9.41 14.80
N ALA A 94 -11.51 -8.60 15.84
CA ALA A 94 -12.82 -8.07 16.23
C ALA A 94 -13.47 -7.20 15.13
N ARG A 95 -12.67 -6.57 14.27
CA ARG A 95 -13.11 -5.81 13.08
C ARG A 95 -13.28 -6.68 11.84
N GLY A 96 -13.11 -7.99 11.94
CA GLY A 96 -13.23 -8.92 10.82
C GLY A 96 -12.03 -8.92 9.87
N HIS A 97 -10.90 -8.31 10.25
CA HIS A 97 -9.65 -8.53 9.52
C HIS A 97 -9.09 -9.91 9.91
N PRO A 98 -8.61 -10.71 8.95
CA PRO A 98 -7.98 -11.99 9.29
C PRO A 98 -6.76 -11.76 10.20
N PRO A 99 -6.54 -12.61 11.22
CA PRO A 99 -5.33 -12.53 12.03
C PRO A 99 -4.11 -12.71 11.13
N ARG A 100 -3.08 -11.86 11.29
CA ARG A 100 -1.80 -12.04 10.55
C ARG A 100 -1.18 -13.41 10.77
N ALA A 101 -1.30 -13.95 11.99
CA ALA A 101 -0.82 -15.30 12.33
C ALA A 101 -1.67 -16.44 11.73
N ALA A 102 -2.85 -16.14 11.17
CA ALA A 102 -3.74 -17.12 10.54
C ALA A 102 -3.57 -17.19 9.02
N GLU A 103 -2.74 -16.33 8.42
CA GLU A 103 -2.33 -16.51 7.03
C GLU A 103 -1.43 -17.75 6.95
N SER A 104 -2.01 -18.89 6.58
CA SER A 104 -1.21 -20.10 6.34
C SER A 104 -0.20 -19.84 5.22
N ASP A 105 1.02 -20.37 5.37
CA ASP A 105 2.05 -20.31 4.32
C ASP A 105 1.50 -20.76 2.96
N GLU A 106 0.59 -21.74 2.96
CA GLU A 106 -0.07 -22.23 1.75
C GLU A 106 -0.99 -21.18 1.09
N GLN A 107 -1.70 -20.36 1.88
CA GLN A 107 -2.54 -19.28 1.37
C GLN A 107 -1.70 -18.16 0.77
N ILE A 108 -0.62 -17.75 1.46
CA ILE A 108 0.34 -16.75 0.96
C ILE A 108 0.96 -17.24 -0.36
N GLU A 109 1.42 -18.49 -0.41
CA GLU A 109 1.96 -19.06 -1.63
C GLU A 109 0.94 -19.13 -2.78
N ARG A 110 -0.32 -19.46 -2.47
CA ARG A 110 -1.40 -19.51 -3.46
C ARG A 110 -1.67 -18.12 -4.04
N GLU A 111 -1.68 -17.09 -3.20
CA GLU A 111 -1.84 -15.70 -3.61
C GLU A 111 -0.64 -15.21 -4.44
N VAL A 112 0.60 -15.48 -4.01
CA VAL A 112 1.82 -15.16 -4.77
C VAL A 112 1.83 -15.86 -6.14
N ARG A 113 1.40 -17.13 -6.21
CA ARG A 113 1.22 -17.84 -7.49
C ARG A 113 0.16 -17.15 -8.37
N GLY A 114 -0.91 -16.66 -7.78
CA GLY A 114 -1.94 -15.86 -8.47
C GLY A 114 -1.38 -14.58 -9.07
N LEU A 115 -0.64 -13.79 -8.28
CA LEU A 115 0.01 -12.56 -8.73
C LEU A 115 1.03 -12.82 -9.84
N ARG A 116 1.84 -13.87 -9.71
CA ARG A 116 2.80 -14.28 -10.77
C ARG A 116 2.09 -14.68 -12.06
N ARG A 117 0.98 -15.42 -11.99
CA ARG A 117 0.17 -15.77 -13.17
C ARG A 117 -0.39 -14.51 -13.83
N HIS A 118 -0.89 -13.57 -13.04
CA HIS A 118 -1.38 -12.30 -13.57
C HIS A 118 -0.29 -11.53 -14.32
N SER A 119 0.96 -11.55 -13.85
CA SER A 119 2.09 -10.96 -14.59
C SER A 119 2.43 -11.69 -15.90
N VAL A 120 2.14 -12.99 -16.02
CA VAL A 120 2.37 -13.77 -17.24
C VAL A 120 1.30 -13.50 -18.30
N GLU A 121 0.03 -13.39 -17.91
CA GLU A 121 -1.10 -13.06 -18.80
C GLU A 121 -0.92 -11.70 -19.49
N VAL A 122 -0.29 -10.74 -18.81
CA VAL A 122 -0.01 -9.39 -19.33
C VAL A 122 1.16 -9.39 -20.33
N GLY A 123 1.83 -10.53 -20.54
CA GLY A 123 2.95 -10.68 -21.45
C GLY A 123 4.23 -10.00 -20.94
N SER A 124 5.39 -10.38 -21.46
CA SER A 124 6.68 -9.76 -21.10
C SER A 124 7.43 -9.25 -22.32
N THR A 125 7.93 -8.03 -22.25
CA THR A 125 8.83 -7.43 -23.28
C THR A 125 10.25 -7.33 -22.72
N LYS A 126 11.26 -7.27 -23.61
CA LYS A 126 12.67 -7.19 -23.21
C LYS A 126 13.10 -5.73 -23.05
N CYS A 127 13.76 -5.44 -21.94
CA CYS A 127 14.39 -4.14 -21.71
C CYS A 127 15.44 -3.86 -22.79
N PRO A 128 15.38 -2.71 -23.48
CA PRO A 128 16.34 -2.38 -24.55
C PRO A 128 17.76 -2.15 -24.04
N LYS A 129 17.94 -1.83 -22.74
CA LYS A 129 19.26 -1.55 -22.15
C LYS A 129 20.00 -2.80 -21.67
N CYS A 130 19.30 -3.77 -21.06
CA CYS A 130 19.94 -4.92 -20.40
C CYS A 130 19.35 -6.28 -20.80
N GLY A 131 18.32 -6.32 -21.66
CA GLY A 131 17.68 -7.53 -22.14
C GLY A 131 16.76 -8.25 -21.15
N ALA A 132 16.61 -7.76 -19.91
CA ALA A 132 15.73 -8.36 -18.91
C ALA A 132 14.26 -8.27 -19.30
N ALA A 133 13.47 -9.31 -18.98
CA ALA A 133 12.02 -9.27 -19.14
C ALA A 133 11.39 -8.23 -18.20
N HIS A 134 10.38 -7.53 -18.69
CA HIS A 134 9.55 -6.60 -17.93
C HIS A 134 8.09 -6.70 -18.40
N ALA A 135 7.15 -6.29 -17.56
CA ALA A 135 5.74 -6.22 -17.96
C ALA A 135 5.51 -5.00 -18.86
N PRO A 136 4.59 -5.05 -19.84
CA PRO A 136 4.18 -3.86 -20.57
C PRO A 136 3.53 -2.88 -19.61
N GLY A 137 3.98 -1.62 -19.67
CA GLY A 137 3.52 -0.56 -18.77
C GLY A 137 4.45 -0.28 -17.59
N ASP A 138 5.46 -1.12 -17.33
CA ASP A 138 6.51 -0.80 -16.35
C ASP A 138 7.13 0.57 -16.66
N ALA A 139 7.33 1.40 -15.63
CA ALA A 139 7.99 2.69 -15.80
C ALA A 139 9.51 2.55 -15.93
N PHE A 140 10.08 1.58 -15.22
CA PHE A 140 11.52 1.31 -15.15
C PHE A 140 11.80 -0.19 -15.14
N CYS A 141 12.96 -0.59 -15.65
CA CYS A 141 13.41 -1.97 -15.58
C CYS A 141 13.88 -2.32 -14.16
N ALA A 142 13.26 -3.32 -13.53
CA ALA A 142 13.64 -3.79 -12.19
C ALA A 142 15.08 -4.31 -12.08
N LYS A 143 15.70 -4.73 -13.20
CA LYS A 143 17.09 -5.23 -13.21
C LYS A 143 18.15 -4.11 -13.30
N CYS A 144 17.93 -3.10 -14.13
CA CYS A 144 18.97 -2.11 -14.45
C CYS A 144 18.55 -0.64 -14.27
N GLY A 145 17.31 -0.38 -13.85
CA GLY A 145 16.78 0.96 -13.61
C GLY A 145 16.51 1.80 -14.85
N ALA A 146 16.67 1.24 -16.07
CA ALA A 146 16.39 1.98 -17.31
C ALA A 146 14.92 2.38 -17.40
N SER A 147 14.64 3.62 -17.84
CA SER A 147 13.27 4.03 -18.14
C SER A 147 12.71 3.19 -19.29
N LEU A 148 11.57 2.58 -19.05
CA LEU A 148 10.78 1.82 -20.03
C LEU A 148 9.61 2.64 -20.58
N ARG A 149 9.50 3.91 -20.16
CA ARG A 149 8.62 4.90 -20.78
C ARG A 149 9.47 5.90 -21.53
N GLY A 150 8.98 6.35 -22.69
CA GLY A 150 9.68 7.40 -23.43
C GLY A 150 9.71 8.72 -22.65
N ALA A 151 10.78 9.50 -22.86
CA ALA A 151 11.03 10.73 -22.15
C ALA A 151 10.03 11.84 -22.56
N ARG A 152 9.75 12.76 -21.64
CA ARG A 152 8.97 13.96 -21.97
C ARG A 152 9.89 14.98 -22.65
N CYS A 153 9.43 15.53 -23.77
CA CYS A 153 10.13 16.59 -24.45
C CYS A 153 10.22 17.84 -23.54
N PRO A 154 11.43 18.41 -23.32
CA PRO A 154 11.59 19.57 -22.46
C PRO A 154 10.98 20.85 -23.04
N THR A 155 10.77 20.90 -24.37
CA THR A 155 10.25 22.10 -25.06
C THR A 155 8.73 22.13 -25.13
N CYS A 156 8.07 21.00 -25.42
CA CYS A 156 6.61 20.97 -25.65
C CYS A 156 5.85 20.02 -24.70
N GLY A 157 6.54 19.33 -23.79
CA GLY A 157 5.95 18.41 -22.80
C GLY A 157 5.41 17.09 -23.36
N THR A 158 5.43 16.89 -24.68
CA THR A 158 4.93 15.66 -25.32
C THR A 158 5.83 14.47 -24.99
N ARG A 159 5.25 13.32 -24.70
CA ARG A 159 6.02 12.09 -24.43
C ARG A 159 6.50 11.50 -25.77
N ALA A 160 7.80 11.37 -25.92
CA ALA A 160 8.40 10.71 -27.08
C ALA A 160 8.29 9.19 -26.96
N ALA A 161 8.51 8.46 -28.05
CA ALA A 161 8.60 7.01 -27.99
C ALA A 161 9.92 6.58 -27.33
N LEU A 162 10.02 5.30 -26.99
CA LEU A 162 11.25 4.74 -26.46
C LEU A 162 12.36 4.76 -27.51
N GLY A 163 13.51 5.34 -27.16
CA GLY A 163 14.68 5.42 -28.03
C GLY A 163 14.69 6.63 -28.98
N ASP A 164 13.67 7.47 -28.97
CA ASP A 164 13.63 8.68 -29.80
C ASP A 164 14.68 9.71 -29.35
N GLN A 165 15.55 10.12 -30.27
CA GLN A 165 16.51 11.21 -30.05
C GLN A 165 15.90 12.61 -30.27
N PHE A 166 14.77 12.68 -30.98
CA PHE A 166 14.09 13.92 -31.35
C PHE A 166 12.58 13.81 -31.13
N CYS A 167 11.95 14.91 -30.75
CA CYS A 167 10.51 14.96 -30.56
C CYS A 167 9.78 14.94 -31.91
N ALA A 168 8.91 13.94 -32.14
CA ALA A 168 8.08 13.86 -33.34
C ALA A 168 7.08 15.03 -33.51
N ARG A 169 6.80 15.80 -32.44
CA ARG A 169 5.88 16.94 -32.48
C ARG A 169 6.55 18.27 -32.78
N CYS A 170 7.70 18.58 -32.17
CA CYS A 170 8.34 19.89 -32.27
C CYS A 170 9.79 19.86 -32.75
N GLY A 171 10.35 18.69 -33.04
CA GLY A 171 11.72 18.52 -33.55
C GLY A 171 12.84 18.73 -32.52
N ALA A 172 12.52 19.14 -31.29
CA ALA A 172 13.54 19.34 -30.25
C ALA A 172 14.25 18.03 -29.86
N ARG A 173 15.55 18.11 -29.58
CA ARG A 173 16.36 16.96 -29.15
C ARG A 173 15.97 16.51 -27.73
N ILE A 174 15.84 15.20 -27.52
CA ILE A 174 15.48 14.59 -26.25
C ILE A 174 16.68 13.77 -25.78
N LYS A 175 17.05 13.91 -24.50
CA LYS A 175 18.04 13.03 -23.86
C LYS A 175 17.33 11.71 -23.55
N GLY A 176 17.49 10.72 -24.43
CA GLY A 176 17.05 9.35 -24.21
C GLY A 176 17.79 8.68 -23.08
#